data_AF-A0AAW7XEH3-F1
#
_entry.id   AF-A0AAW7XEH3-F1
#
_cell.length_a   1.000
_cell.length_b   1.000
_cell.length_c   1.000
_cell.angle_alpha   90.00
_cell.angle_beta   90.00
_cell.angle_gamma   90.00
#
_symmetry.space_group_name_H-M   'P 1'
#
loop_
_entity.id
_entity.type
_entity.pdbx_description
1 polymer ?
#
loop_
_entity_poly.entity_id
_entity_poly.type
_entity_poly.pdbx_seq_one_letter_code
_entity_poly.pdbx_strand_id
1 'polypeptide(L)'
;ELGVEEHEVLTCHDARTVDFYPPWNQQLIRAGKPMKPASFSVNFVEGGKYKFYLRRWPKESGLALGAATNDGVEATSHTEAIIDGNAMSFSKAFLKIGNKVAQVDVDNKETAAVIEMEVPEGKTSLLAY
;
A
#
# COMPACT_ATOMS: atom_id res chain seq x y z
N GLU A 1 28.64 4.06 6.50
CA GLU A 1 27.46 3.23 6.83
C GLU A 1 26.38 3.50 5.80
N LEU A 2 26.03 2.53 4.97
CA LEU A 2 24.86 2.64 4.10
C LEU A 2 23.68 2.14 4.92
N GLY A 3 23.07 3.01 5.72
CA GLY A 3 21.95 2.73 6.61
C GLY A 3 20.69 2.29 5.86
N VAL A 4 20.74 1.12 5.22
CA VAL A 4 19.61 0.49 4.56
C VAL A 4 18.83 -0.27 5.62
N GLU A 5 17.87 0.41 6.25
CA GLU A 5 16.68 -0.31 6.71
C GLU A 5 15.94 -0.74 5.44
N GLU A 6 16.24 -1.95 4.95
CA GLU A 6 15.53 -2.53 3.82
C GLU A 6 14.16 -2.97 4.33
N HIS A 7 13.11 -2.27 3.90
CA HIS A 7 11.75 -2.71 4.18
C HIS A 7 11.40 -3.75 3.12
N GLU A 8 10.86 -4.90 3.54
CA GLU A 8 10.17 -5.80 2.62
C GLU A 8 8.94 -5.10 2.06
N VAL A 9 8.84 -4.99 0.74
CA VAL A 9 7.76 -4.27 0.05
C VAL A 9 6.83 -5.25 -0.65
N LEU A 10 5.55 -5.21 -0.29
CA LEU A 10 4.46 -5.85 -1.04
C LEU A 10 3.67 -4.79 -1.78
N THR A 11 3.40 -5.04 -3.05
CA THR A 11 2.64 -4.16 -3.94
C THR A 11 1.34 -4.81 -4.36
N CYS A 12 0.43 -4.05 -4.99
CA CYS A 12 -0.82 -4.62 -5.49
C CYS A 12 -0.63 -5.76 -6.51
N HIS A 13 0.56 -5.90 -7.11
CA HIS A 13 0.92 -6.99 -8.02
C HIS A 13 1.15 -8.33 -7.30
N ASP A 14 1.50 -8.30 -6.02
CA ASP A 14 1.75 -9.50 -5.21
C ASP A 14 0.44 -10.07 -4.61
N ALA A 15 -0.65 -9.32 -4.71
CA ALA A 15 -1.95 -9.70 -4.19
C ALA A 15 -2.64 -10.71 -5.11
N ARG A 16 -3.21 -11.77 -4.52
CA ARG A 16 -4.09 -12.71 -5.21
C ARG A 16 -5.48 -12.10 -5.34
N THR A 17 -5.77 -11.52 -6.50
CA THR A 17 -7.13 -11.06 -6.84
C THR A 17 -7.98 -12.19 -7.40
N VAL A 18 -9.30 -12.12 -7.18
CA VAL A 18 -10.28 -13.08 -7.73
C VAL A 18 -11.40 -12.26 -8.36
N ASP A 19 -11.61 -12.41 -9.67
CA ASP A 19 -12.66 -11.73 -10.44
C ASP A 19 -12.59 -10.19 -10.42
N PHE A 20 -11.42 -9.60 -10.13
CA PHE A 20 -11.19 -8.16 -10.29
C PHE A 20 -9.72 -7.85 -10.62
N TYR A 21 -9.51 -6.67 -11.24
CA TYR A 21 -8.20 -6.14 -11.55
C TYR A 21 -7.75 -5.14 -10.47
N PRO A 22 -6.57 -5.31 -9.87
CA PRO A 22 -6.02 -4.31 -8.97
C PRO A 22 -5.65 -3.03 -9.76
N PRO A 23 -5.42 -1.89 -9.08
CA PRO A 23 -4.85 -0.70 -9.70
C PRO A 23 -3.39 -0.96 -10.12
N TRP A 24 -3.25 -1.64 -11.26
CA TRP A 24 -2.01 -2.27 -11.74
C TRP A 24 -0.98 -1.31 -12.32
N ASN A 25 -1.26 0.00 -12.34
CA ASN A 25 -0.33 1.00 -12.83
C ASN A 25 -0.54 2.34 -12.13
N GLN A 26 0.41 3.26 -12.33
CA GLN A 26 0.41 4.56 -11.67
C GLN A 26 -0.79 5.42 -12.06
N GLN A 27 -1.32 5.30 -13.28
CA GLN A 27 -2.53 6.03 -13.70
C GLN A 27 -3.72 5.65 -12.82
N LEU A 28 -3.89 4.35 -12.51
CA LEU A 28 -4.99 3.87 -11.68
C LEU A 28 -4.83 4.26 -10.20
N ILE A 29 -3.60 4.27 -9.69
CA ILE A 29 -3.30 4.78 -8.33
C ILE A 29 -3.59 6.28 -8.24
N ARG A 30 -3.18 7.05 -9.25
CA ARG A 30 -3.41 8.50 -9.35
C ARG A 30 -4.88 8.82 -9.52
N ALA A 31 -5.65 8.01 -10.24
CA ALA A 31 -7.10 8.17 -10.35
C ALA A 31 -7.85 8.06 -9.01
N GLY A 32 -7.21 7.51 -7.96
CA GLY A 32 -7.76 7.50 -6.61
C GLY A 32 -8.92 6.51 -6.41
N LYS A 33 -8.94 5.43 -7.19
CA LYS A 33 -9.95 4.38 -7.06
C LYS A 33 -9.48 3.33 -6.05
N PRO A 34 -10.26 3.01 -5.01
CA PRO A 34 -9.86 2.02 -4.02
C PRO A 34 -9.78 0.63 -4.64
N MET A 35 -8.73 -0.12 -4.26
CA MET A 35 -8.60 -1.52 -4.59
C MET A 35 -9.57 -2.35 -3.73
N LYS A 36 -10.25 -3.33 -4.32
CA LYS A 36 -10.95 -4.35 -3.54
C LYS A 36 -9.91 -5.13 -2.72
N PRO A 37 -10.12 -5.38 -1.42
CA PRO A 37 -9.16 -6.12 -0.61
C PRO A 37 -8.81 -7.48 -1.26
N ALA A 38 -7.52 -7.77 -1.41
CA ALA A 38 -7.02 -9.06 -1.89
C ALA A 38 -5.92 -9.58 -0.97
N SER A 39 -5.83 -10.91 -0.89
CA SER A 39 -4.92 -11.58 0.03
C SER A 39 -3.54 -11.78 -0.59
N PHE A 40 -2.53 -11.68 0.25
CA PHE A 40 -1.15 -12.03 -0.03
C PHE A 40 -0.85 -13.39 0.61
N SER A 41 -0.06 -14.20 -0.08
CA SER A 41 0.53 -15.41 0.52
C SER A 41 1.93 -15.06 0.98
N VAL A 42 2.15 -15.08 2.30
CA VAL A 42 3.41 -14.63 2.91
C VAL A 42 4.01 -15.73 3.76
N ASN A 43 5.33 -15.71 3.91
CA ASN A 43 6.07 -16.57 4.83
C ASN A 43 6.90 -15.70 5.75
N PHE A 44 6.50 -15.57 7.01
CA PHE A 44 7.30 -14.88 8.01
C PHE A 44 8.42 -15.84 8.42
N VAL A 45 9.65 -15.54 8.00
CA VAL A 45 10.82 -16.41 8.26
C VAL A 45 11.27 -16.39 9.72
N GLU A 46 10.88 -15.35 10.45
CA GLU A 46 11.07 -15.23 11.90
C GLU A 46 9.76 -14.78 12.53
N GLY A 47 9.48 -15.23 13.75
CA GLY A 47 8.37 -14.71 14.54
C GLY A 47 8.80 -13.46 15.31
N GLY A 48 7.89 -12.52 15.53
CA GLY A 48 8.19 -11.35 16.34
C GLY A 48 7.21 -10.20 16.21
N LYS A 49 7.59 -9.06 16.79
CA LYS A 49 6.86 -7.80 16.68
C LYS A 49 7.24 -7.06 15.40
N TYR A 50 6.32 -6.99 14.47
CA TYR A 50 6.47 -6.28 13.20
C TYR A 50 5.80 -4.92 13.22
N LYS A 51 6.35 -3.98 12.45
CA LYS A 51 5.75 -2.70 12.13
C LYS A 51 5.41 -2.65 10.64
N PHE A 52 4.12 -2.62 10.35
CA PHE A 52 3.58 -2.56 9.00
C PHE A 52 3.26 -1.12 8.63
N TYR A 53 3.64 -0.74 7.41
CA TYR A 53 3.41 0.60 6.88
C TYR A 53 2.52 0.48 5.64
N LEU A 54 1.24 0.79 5.80
CA LEU A 54 0.29 0.80 4.69
C LEU A 54 0.39 2.15 3.99
N ARG A 55 0.78 2.15 2.72
CA ARG A 55 1.00 3.34 1.90
C ARG A 55 0.15 3.29 0.64
N ARG A 56 -0.29 4.47 0.20
CA ARG A 56 -0.84 4.67 -1.15
C ARG A 56 0.29 5.00 -2.13
N TRP A 57 1.14 5.96 -1.75
CA TRP A 57 2.25 6.43 -2.57
C TRP A 57 3.54 5.67 -2.22
N PRO A 58 4.49 5.55 -3.17
CA PRO A 58 5.82 5.01 -2.87
C PRO A 58 6.50 5.77 -1.73
N LYS A 59 7.31 5.08 -0.91
CA LYS A 59 7.99 5.66 0.27
C LYS A 59 8.83 6.88 -0.13
N GLU A 60 9.48 6.79 -1.28
CA GLU A 60 10.42 7.76 -1.85
C GLU A 60 9.74 9.07 -2.25
N SER A 61 8.42 9.05 -2.48
CA SER A 61 7.66 10.24 -2.85
C SER A 61 7.49 11.23 -1.69
N GLY A 62 7.52 10.73 -0.45
CA GLY A 62 7.19 11.53 0.74
C GLY A 62 5.76 12.06 0.79
N LEU A 63 4.89 11.65 -0.14
CA LEU A 63 3.52 12.13 -0.22
C LEU A 63 2.66 11.54 0.91
N ALA A 64 1.78 12.38 1.46
CA ALA A 64 0.79 11.94 2.43
C ALA A 64 -0.25 11.01 1.78
N LEU A 65 -0.84 10.10 2.56
CA LEU A 65 -1.85 9.13 2.09
C LEU A 65 -2.97 9.79 1.29
N GLY A 66 -3.52 10.89 1.83
CA GLY A 66 -4.63 11.61 1.22
C GLY A 66 -4.22 12.64 0.16
N ALA A 67 -2.92 12.81 -0.11
CA ALA A 67 -2.43 13.84 -1.00
C ALA A 67 -2.94 13.67 -2.44
N ALA A 68 -3.24 14.81 -3.06
CA ALA A 68 -3.29 14.95 -4.51
C ALA A 68 -1.89 15.23 -5.06
N THR A 69 -1.70 15.07 -6.36
CA THR A 69 -0.49 15.52 -7.06
C THR A 69 -0.89 16.35 -8.28
N ASN A 70 -0.17 17.44 -8.53
CA ASN A 70 -0.40 18.35 -9.66
C ASN A 70 0.81 18.35 -10.62
N ASP A 71 1.39 17.17 -10.81
CA ASP A 71 2.60 16.90 -11.59
C ASP A 71 2.29 16.05 -12.84
N GLY A 72 1.05 16.10 -13.32
CA GLY A 72 0.65 15.49 -14.58
C GLY A 72 1.47 16.01 -15.77
N VAL A 73 1.57 15.18 -16.79
CA VAL A 73 2.34 15.45 -18.01
C VAL A 73 1.44 15.15 -19.21
N GLU A 74 1.30 16.10 -20.11
CA GLU A 74 0.55 15.91 -21.35
C GLU A 74 1.17 14.80 -22.22
N ALA A 75 0.33 14.16 -23.03
CA ALA A 75 0.81 13.17 -23.99
C ALA A 75 1.75 13.82 -25.01
N THR A 76 2.72 13.05 -25.50
CA THR A 76 3.53 13.43 -26.66
C THR A 76 3.17 12.53 -27.85
N SER A 77 3.79 12.75 -29.00
CA SER A 77 3.65 11.84 -30.15
C SER A 77 4.14 10.41 -29.88
N HIS A 78 4.87 10.18 -28.79
CA HIS A 78 5.47 8.88 -28.46
C HIS A 78 5.17 8.42 -27.02
N THR A 79 4.41 9.17 -26.23
CA THR A 79 4.13 8.85 -24.82
C THR A 79 2.70 9.19 -24.45
N GLU A 80 2.08 8.32 -23.66
CA GLU A 80 0.78 8.58 -23.05
C GLU A 80 0.87 9.71 -22.00
N ALA A 81 -0.25 10.39 -21.76
CA ALA A 81 -0.34 11.41 -20.72
C ALA A 81 -0.23 10.78 -19.32
N ILE A 82 0.36 11.50 -18.37
CA ILE A 82 0.33 11.21 -16.94
C ILE A 82 -0.73 12.13 -16.32
N ILE A 83 -1.82 11.57 -15.80
CA ILE A 83 -2.86 12.37 -15.14
C ILE A 83 -2.37 12.92 -13.81
N ASP A 84 -2.99 13.98 -13.28
CA ASP A 84 -2.83 14.38 -11.88
C ASP A 84 -3.33 13.31 -10.90
N GLY A 85 -2.77 13.30 -9.70
CA GLY A 85 -3.20 12.42 -8.61
C GLY A 85 -4.40 13.01 -7.88
N ASN A 86 -5.54 12.31 -7.85
CA ASN A 86 -6.69 12.71 -7.06
C ASN A 86 -6.42 12.54 -5.56
N ALA A 87 -6.87 13.50 -4.75
CA ALA A 87 -6.88 13.35 -3.30
C ALA A 87 -7.82 12.20 -2.89
N MET A 88 -7.47 11.54 -1.78
CA MET A 88 -8.30 10.51 -1.17
C MET A 88 -8.47 10.79 0.33
N SER A 89 -9.52 10.25 0.92
CA SER A 89 -9.74 10.33 2.36
C SER A 89 -9.98 8.94 2.93
N PHE A 90 -9.10 8.53 3.84
CA PHE A 90 -9.15 7.25 4.55
C PHE A 90 -9.54 7.50 5.99
N SER A 91 -10.48 6.73 6.52
CA SER A 91 -10.86 6.78 7.94
C SER A 91 -10.05 5.80 8.77
N LYS A 92 -9.87 4.58 8.28
CA LYS A 92 -9.20 3.48 8.98
C LYS A 92 -8.35 2.67 8.01
N ALA A 93 -7.31 2.05 8.56
CA ALA A 93 -6.50 1.05 7.91
C ALA A 93 -6.63 -0.28 8.65
N PHE A 94 -6.72 -1.37 7.92
CA PHE A 94 -6.94 -2.71 8.45
C PHE A 94 -5.80 -3.63 8.03
N LEU A 95 -5.37 -4.47 8.98
CA LEU A 95 -4.40 -5.53 8.73
C LEU A 95 -4.92 -6.83 9.35
N LYS A 96 -5.00 -7.88 8.54
CA LYS A 96 -5.31 -9.23 8.97
C LYS A 96 -4.19 -10.17 8.58
N ILE A 97 -3.64 -10.90 9.54
CA ILE A 97 -2.62 -11.92 9.33
C ILE A 97 -3.11 -13.23 9.96
N GLY A 98 -3.41 -14.23 9.12
CA GLY A 98 -4.12 -15.44 9.54
C GLY A 98 -5.44 -15.10 10.23
N ASN A 99 -5.54 -15.39 11.53
CA ASN A 99 -6.73 -15.10 12.36
C ASN A 99 -6.62 -13.80 13.18
N LYS A 100 -5.47 -13.13 13.18
CA LYS A 100 -5.27 -11.88 13.92
C LYS A 100 -5.72 -10.70 13.07
N VAL A 101 -6.42 -9.74 13.68
CA VAL A 101 -6.88 -8.51 13.03
C VAL A 101 -6.43 -7.33 13.88
N ALA A 102 -5.89 -6.30 13.22
CA ALA A 102 -5.60 -4.99 13.80
C ALA A 102 -6.17 -3.90 12.89
N GLN A 103 -6.51 -2.77 13.49
CA GLN A 103 -6.96 -1.59 12.79
C GLN A 103 -6.45 -0.34 13.50
N VAL A 104 -6.25 0.74 12.74
CA VAL A 104 -5.89 2.07 13.27
C VAL A 104 -6.70 3.14 12.56
N ASP A 105 -6.97 4.24 13.25
CA ASP A 105 -7.48 5.45 12.60
C ASP A 105 -6.37 6.07 11.73
N VAL A 106 -6.74 6.60 10.57
CA VAL A 106 -5.78 7.15 9.61
C VAL A 106 -5.74 8.67 9.71
N ASP A 107 -4.54 9.22 9.91
CA ASP A 107 -4.26 10.61 9.58
C ASP A 107 -3.88 10.71 8.11
N ASN A 108 -4.71 11.39 7.32
CA ASN A 108 -4.51 11.56 5.88
C ASN A 108 -3.32 12.47 5.54
N LYS A 109 -2.74 13.16 6.53
CA LYS A 109 -1.54 13.99 6.40
C LYS A 109 -0.24 13.20 6.59
N GLU A 110 -0.33 11.99 7.13
CA GLU A 110 0.81 11.10 7.27
C GLU A 110 1.11 10.34 5.97
N THR A 111 2.36 9.90 5.81
CA THR A 111 2.80 9.15 4.62
C THR A 111 2.36 7.68 4.63
N ALA A 112 2.02 7.15 5.81
CA ALA A 112 1.61 5.77 6.00
C ALA A 112 0.69 5.61 7.21
N ALA A 113 -0.20 4.63 7.16
CA ALA A 113 -0.88 4.12 8.33
C ALA A 113 0.01 3.03 8.94
N VAL A 114 0.39 3.21 10.22
CA VAL A 114 1.35 2.34 10.90
C VAL A 114 0.63 1.40 11.84
N ILE A 115 0.84 0.10 11.67
CA ILE A 115 0.24 -0.94 12.49
C ILE A 115 1.36 -1.80 13.08
N GLU A 116 1.39 -1.96 14.39
CA GLU A 116 2.30 -2.91 15.06
C GLU A 116 1.55 -4.19 15.41
N MET A 117 2.12 -5.36 15.09
CA MET A 117 1.50 -6.65 15.37
C MET A 117 2.56 -7.71 15.67
N GLU A 118 2.28 -8.55 16.67
CA GLU A 118 3.04 -9.77 16.94
C GLU A 118 2.62 -10.87 15.96
N VAL A 119 3.56 -11.38 15.17
CA VAL A 119 3.31 -12.36 14.11
C VAL A 119 4.14 -13.61 14.37
N PRO A 120 3.52 -14.81 14.40
CA PRO A 120 4.27 -16.06 14.50
C PRO A 120 5.04 -16.35 13.20
N GLU A 121 6.15 -17.07 13.32
CA GLU A 121 6.87 -17.63 12.17
C GLU A 121 5.94 -18.54 11.34
N GLY A 122 6.16 -18.55 10.03
CA GLY A 122 5.58 -19.51 9.10
C GLY A 122 4.72 -18.90 7.99
N LYS A 123 4.17 -19.80 7.17
CA LYS A 123 3.30 -19.47 6.04
C LYS A 123 1.92 -19.07 6.52
N THR A 124 1.41 -17.96 6.02
CA THR A 124 0.06 -17.48 6.36
C THR A 124 -0.50 -16.60 5.24
N SER A 125 -1.76 -16.19 5.40
CA SER A 125 -2.37 -15.17 4.56
C SER A 125 -2.28 -13.80 5.23
N LEU A 126 -2.04 -12.78 4.41
CA LEU A 126 -2.09 -11.39 4.82
C LEU A 126 -3.16 -10.67 3.99
N LEU A 127 -3.96 -9.82 4.62
CA LEU A 127 -4.93 -8.96 3.97
C LEU A 127 -4.77 -7.55 4.55
N ALA A 128 -4.58 -6.55 3.70
CA ALA A 128 -4.42 -5.15 4.09
C ALA A 128 -5.29 -4.26 3.20
N TYR A 129 -6.01 -3.30 3.79
CA TYR A 129 -6.90 -2.38 3.08
C TYR A 129 -7.27 -1.14 3.91
#